data_AF-A0A9E4WEH9-F1
#
_entry.id   AF-A0A9E4WEH9-F1
#
_cell.length_a   1.000
_cell.length_b   1.000
_cell.length_c   1.000
_cell.angle_alpha   90.00
_cell.angle_beta   90.00
_cell.angle_gamma   90.00
#
_symmetry.space_group_name_H-M   'P 1'
#
loop_
_entity.id
_entity.type
_entity.pdbx_description
1 polymer ?
#
loop_
_entity_poly.entity_id
_entity_poly.type
_entity_poly.pdbx_seq_one_letter_code
_entity_poly.pdbx_strand_id
1 'polypeptide(L)'
;MTSPVVGYVVRMFPQTSETFIANELVALEKLGVRAQVYSYRNPREPVAHTYFRHIQAQVTYLPDPINRHLGQMLSATRAVRRQDPERYGRTFRYVLRHTVRERNPDTWRRFLQAGYLSMLLHGSDVEH
;
A
#
# COMPACT_ATOMS: atom_id res chain seq x y z
N MET A 1 9.06 -24.51 2.30
CA MET A 1 9.67 -23.26 1.79
C MET A 1 8.54 -22.44 1.22
N THR A 2 8.13 -21.36 1.90
CA THR A 2 7.10 -20.44 1.41
C THR A 2 7.65 -19.71 0.19
N SER A 3 7.03 -19.88 -0.98
CA SER A 3 7.44 -19.12 -2.18
C SER A 3 7.30 -17.63 -1.94
N PRO A 4 8.27 -16.78 -2.34
CA PRO A 4 8.21 -15.34 -2.10
C PRO A 4 6.95 -14.73 -2.72
N VAL A 5 6.31 -13.81 -1.99
CA VAL A 5 5.12 -13.09 -2.46
C VAL A 5 5.54 -11.72 -2.99
N VAL A 6 5.11 -11.38 -4.20
CA VAL A 6 5.38 -10.06 -4.81
C VAL A 6 4.32 -9.05 -4.33
N GLY A 7 4.76 -7.96 -3.72
CA GLY A 7 3.90 -6.86 -3.27
C GLY A 7 3.78 -5.73 -4.31
N TYR A 8 2.56 -5.49 -4.81
CA TYR A 8 2.23 -4.37 -5.69
C TYR A 8 1.67 -3.20 -4.88
N VAL A 9 2.30 -2.02 -4.94
CA VAL A 9 1.77 -0.80 -4.30
C VAL A 9 1.24 0.14 -5.38
N VAL A 10 -0.07 0.39 -5.35
CA VAL A 10 -0.79 1.10 -6.41
C VAL A 10 -1.64 2.23 -5.86
N ARG A 11 -1.96 3.21 -6.71
CA ARG A 11 -2.81 4.33 -6.31
C ARG A 11 -4.23 3.90 -6.01
N MET A 12 -4.82 3.15 -6.93
CA MET A 12 -6.19 2.69 -6.87
C MET A 12 -6.27 1.38 -7.64
N PHE A 13 -6.95 0.40 -7.08
CA PHE A 13 -7.23 -0.87 -7.76
C PHE A 13 -8.58 -1.42 -7.28
N PRO A 14 -9.42 -1.99 -8.15
CA PRO A 14 -9.33 -1.97 -9.61
C PRO A 14 -9.50 -0.56 -10.19
N GLN A 15 -8.85 -0.29 -11.33
CA GLN A 15 -9.02 0.95 -12.09
C GLN A 15 -9.16 0.65 -13.59
N THR A 16 -10.18 1.22 -14.24
CA THR A 16 -10.50 0.97 -15.67
C THR A 16 -9.38 1.40 -16.63
N SER A 17 -8.65 2.45 -16.29
CA SER A 17 -7.54 2.98 -17.09
C SER A 17 -6.22 2.24 -16.88
N GLU A 18 -6.11 1.38 -15.85
CA GLU A 18 -4.86 0.72 -15.45
C GLU A 18 -4.99 -0.81 -15.55
N THR A 19 -5.51 -1.32 -16.68
CA THR A 19 -5.69 -2.77 -16.93
C THR A 19 -4.37 -3.55 -17.07
N PHE A 20 -3.25 -2.86 -17.30
CA PHE A 20 -1.92 -3.47 -17.36
C PHE A 20 -1.59 -4.24 -16.07
N ILE A 21 -1.87 -3.65 -14.91
CA ILE A 21 -1.61 -4.26 -13.60
C ILE A 21 -2.42 -5.56 -13.45
N ALA A 22 -3.67 -5.57 -13.90
CA ALA A 22 -4.50 -6.77 -13.89
C ALA A 22 -3.97 -7.88 -14.82
N ASN A 23 -3.53 -7.53 -16.03
CA ASN A 23 -2.91 -8.49 -16.96
C ASN A 23 -1.62 -9.09 -16.38
N GLU A 24 -0.79 -8.26 -15.75
CA GLU A 24 0.46 -8.66 -15.12
C GLU A 24 0.21 -9.62 -13.95
N LEU A 25 -0.76 -9.30 -13.06
CA LEU A 25 -1.16 -10.19 -11.97
C LEU A 25 -1.64 -11.55 -12.48
N VAL A 26 -2.48 -11.58 -13.52
CA VAL A 26 -2.93 -12.85 -14.13
C VAL A 26 -1.75 -13.63 -14.73
N ALA A 27 -0.78 -12.95 -15.35
CA ALA A 27 0.41 -13.60 -15.89
C ALA A 27 1.29 -14.20 -14.78
N LEU A 28 1.49 -13.48 -13.67
CA LEU A 28 2.22 -13.96 -12.50
C LEU A 28 1.54 -15.17 -11.86
N GLU A 29 0.22 -15.13 -11.69
CA GLU A 29 -0.55 -16.24 -11.14
C GLU A 29 -0.44 -17.49 -12.03
N LYS A 30 -0.46 -17.34 -13.36
CA LYS A 30 -0.23 -18.44 -14.31
C LYS A 30 1.17 -19.02 -14.22
N LEU A 31 2.17 -18.22 -13.81
CA LEU A 31 3.53 -18.68 -13.53
C LEU A 31 3.69 -19.28 -12.12
N GLY A 32 2.61 -19.34 -11.33
CA GLY A 32 2.63 -19.83 -9.95
C GLY A 32 3.22 -18.84 -8.94
N VAL A 33 3.40 -17.58 -9.33
CA VAL A 33 3.91 -16.51 -8.45
C VAL A 33 2.74 -15.95 -7.65
N ARG A 34 2.89 -15.92 -6.32
CA ARG A 34 1.91 -15.29 -5.43
C ARG A 34 2.10 -13.78 -5.47
N ALA A 35 1.02 -13.03 -5.67
CA ALA A 35 1.04 -11.58 -5.62
C ALA A 35 0.03 -11.03 -4.61
N GLN A 36 0.35 -9.89 -4.00
CA GLN A 36 -0.54 -9.12 -3.13
C GLN A 36 -0.56 -7.67 -3.59
N VAL A 37 -1.75 -7.07 -3.63
CA VAL A 37 -1.96 -5.69 -4.07
C VAL A 37 -2.30 -4.81 -2.87
N TYR A 38 -1.63 -3.68 -2.75
CA TYR A 38 -1.81 -2.67 -1.73
C TYR A 38 -2.24 -1.35 -2.38
N SER A 39 -3.52 -0.99 -2.22
CA SER A 39 -4.10 0.20 -2.85
C SER A 39 -4.29 1.32 -1.83
N TYR A 40 -3.70 2.49 -2.05
CA TYR A 40 -3.83 3.61 -1.11
C TYR A 40 -5.07 4.49 -1.29
N ARG A 41 -5.89 4.23 -2.31
CA ARG A 41 -7.24 4.77 -2.48
C ARG A 41 -8.24 3.68 -2.76
N ASN A 42 -9.45 3.87 -2.26
CA ASN A 42 -10.58 3.02 -2.60
C ASN A 42 -11.13 3.37 -3.99
N PRO A 43 -11.52 2.38 -4.81
CA PRO A 43 -12.24 2.63 -6.04
C PRO A 43 -13.58 3.32 -5.71
N ARG A 44 -13.86 4.43 -6.39
CA ARG A 44 -15.10 5.21 -6.16
C ARG A 44 -16.32 4.59 -6.83
N GLU A 45 -16.09 3.85 -7.90
CA GLU A 45 -17.10 3.14 -8.65
C GLU A 45 -16.85 1.64 -8.51
N PRO A 46 -17.90 0.80 -8.56
CA PRO A 46 -17.75 -0.65 -8.68
C PRO A 46 -17.19 -0.97 -10.08
N VAL A 47 -15.90 -0.71 -10.26
CA VAL A 47 -15.18 -1.01 -11.49
C VAL A 47 -15.04 -2.53 -11.59
N ALA A 48 -15.96 -3.08 -12.37
CA ALA A 48 -15.91 -4.33 -13.12
C ALA A 48 -15.80 -5.63 -12.31
N HIS A 49 -16.96 -6.19 -11.96
CA HIS A 49 -17.07 -7.58 -11.53
C HIS A 49 -16.58 -8.60 -12.57
N THR A 50 -16.49 -8.31 -13.87
CA THR A 50 -16.26 -9.36 -14.87
C THR A 50 -14.79 -9.63 -15.17
N TYR A 51 -13.96 -8.59 -15.28
CA TYR A 51 -12.55 -8.73 -15.66
C TYR A 51 -11.67 -9.12 -14.47
N PHE A 52 -11.88 -8.46 -13.33
CA PHE A 52 -11.12 -8.68 -12.10
C PHE A 52 -11.50 -9.97 -11.36
N ARG A 53 -12.57 -10.68 -11.78
CA ARG A 53 -13.00 -11.97 -11.22
C ARG A 53 -11.96 -13.09 -11.36
N HIS A 54 -11.06 -12.97 -12.32
CA HIS A 54 -10.04 -13.99 -12.59
C HIS A 54 -8.79 -13.84 -11.73
N ILE A 55 -8.60 -12.69 -11.08
CA ILE A 55 -7.42 -12.39 -10.26
C ILE A 55 -7.62 -13.02 -8.88
N GLN A 56 -6.67 -13.86 -8.48
CA GLN A 56 -6.63 -14.50 -7.15
C GLN A 56 -5.85 -13.66 -6.12
N ALA A 57 -5.06 -12.69 -6.57
CA ALA A 57 -4.24 -11.84 -5.73
C ALA A 57 -5.09 -11.10 -4.67
N GLN A 58 -4.63 -11.17 -3.42
CA GLN A 58 -5.30 -10.49 -2.32
C GLN A 58 -5.11 -8.98 -2.45
N VAL A 59 -6.20 -8.23 -2.42
CA VAL A 59 -6.18 -6.76 -2.45
C VAL A 59 -6.41 -6.23 -1.04
N THR A 60 -5.45 -5.47 -0.53
CA THR A 60 -5.52 -4.75 0.74
C THR A 60 -5.62 -3.26 0.47
N TYR A 61 -6.70 -2.65 0.96
CA TYR A 61 -6.90 -1.21 0.90
C TYR A 61 -6.27 -0.55 2.13
N LEU A 62 -5.40 0.43 1.90
CA LEU A 62 -4.88 1.23 3.00
C LEU A 62 -5.98 2.17 3.49
N PRO A 63 -5.93 2.59 4.77
CA PRO A 63 -7.01 3.38 5.32
C PRO A 63 -7.17 4.74 4.61
N ASP A 64 -8.37 4.98 4.10
CA ASP A 64 -8.79 6.16 3.34
C ASP A 64 -10.31 6.39 3.54
N PRO A 65 -10.76 7.55 4.06
CA PRO A 65 -9.99 8.73 4.43
C PRO A 65 -9.28 8.57 5.78
N ILE A 66 -8.08 9.16 5.88
CA ILE A 66 -7.17 9.03 7.04
C ILE A 66 -7.81 9.44 8.36
N ASN A 67 -8.64 10.48 8.35
CA ASN A 67 -9.29 11.00 9.55
C ASN A 67 -10.12 9.95 10.30
N ARG A 68 -10.67 8.95 9.61
CA ARG A 68 -11.43 7.85 10.23
C ARG A 68 -10.55 6.77 10.86
N HIS A 69 -9.27 6.71 10.46
CA HIS A 69 -8.34 5.65 10.84
C HIS A 69 -7.08 6.16 11.56
N LEU A 70 -7.13 7.38 12.09
CA LEU A 70 -6.01 8.03 12.79
C LEU A 70 -5.43 7.15 13.89
N GLY A 71 -6.27 6.49 14.70
CA GLY A 71 -5.81 5.61 15.78
C GLY A 71 -4.93 4.45 15.28
N GLN A 72 -5.35 3.78 14.20
CA GLN A 72 -4.62 2.67 13.59
C GLN A 72 -3.31 3.14 12.92
N MET A 73 -3.34 4.32 12.30
CA MET A 73 -2.14 4.89 11.69
C MET A 73 -1.12 5.32 12.73
N LEU A 74 -1.56 5.91 13.86
CA LEU A 74 -0.68 6.32 14.94
C LEU A 74 -0.05 5.11 15.64
N SER A 75 -0.81 4.04 15.87
CA SER A 75 -0.26 2.81 16.44
C SER A 75 0.77 2.16 15.51
N ALA A 76 0.48 2.09 14.21
CA ALA A 76 1.42 1.58 13.20
C ALA A 76 2.70 2.42 13.13
N THR A 77 2.54 3.74 13.09
CA THR A 77 3.67 4.70 13.09
C THR A 77 4.54 4.52 14.33
N ARG A 78 3.92 4.31 15.51
CA ARG A 78 4.64 4.06 16.76
C ARG A 78 5.38 2.72 16.74
N ALA A 79 4.81 1.69 16.13
CA ALA A 79 5.45 0.39 15.96
C ALA A 79 6.68 0.49 15.05
N VAL A 80 6.55 1.09 13.87
CA VAL A 80 7.66 1.29 12.92
C VAL A 80 8.77 2.15 13.54
N ARG A 81 8.41 3.23 14.26
CA ARG A 81 9.39 4.07 14.97
C ARG A 81 10.16 3.29 16.05
N ARG A 82 9.54 2.29 16.68
CA ARG A 82 10.19 1.46 17.71
C ARG A 82 11.14 0.42 17.11
N GLN A 83 10.86 -0.05 15.90
CA GLN A 83 11.73 -0.99 15.19
C GLN A 83 13.00 -0.33 14.67
N ASP A 84 12.87 0.82 14.00
CA ASP A 84 14.01 1.56 13.45
C ASP A 84 13.82 3.08 13.64
N PRO A 85 14.23 3.62 14.82
CA PRO A 85 14.03 5.03 15.14
C PRO A 85 14.89 5.95 14.26
N GLU A 86 16.07 5.50 13.81
CA GLU A 86 16.96 6.31 12.99
C GLU A 86 16.41 6.49 11.58
N ARG A 87 16.03 5.39 10.92
CA ARG A 87 15.48 5.42 9.57
C ARG A 87 14.14 6.13 9.56
N TYR A 88 13.28 5.88 10.55
CA TYR A 88 12.04 6.62 10.73
C TYR A 88 12.29 8.12 10.88
N GLY A 89 13.25 8.52 11.72
CA GLY A 89 13.60 9.93 11.94
C GLY A 89 14.16 10.64 10.70
N ARG A 90 14.92 9.93 9.85
CA ARG A 90 15.40 10.46 8.56
C ARG A 90 14.26 10.69 7.58
N THR A 91 13.39 9.71 7.40
CA THR A 91 12.22 9.81 6.51
C THR A 91 11.25 10.89 7.01
N PHE A 92 11.02 10.96 8.32
CA PHE A 92 10.19 11.99 8.93
C PHE A 92 10.71 13.40 8.65
N ARG A 93 12.02 13.64 8.83
CA ARG A 93 12.64 14.94 8.52
C ARG A 93 12.55 15.29 7.04
N TYR A 94 12.74 14.31 6.16
CA TYR A 94 12.57 14.49 4.72
C TYR A 94 11.13 14.92 4.38
N VAL A 95 10.14 14.17 4.86
CA VAL A 95 8.72 14.44 4.63
C VAL A 95 8.30 15.79 5.22
N LEU A 96 8.78 16.13 6.42
CA LEU A 96 8.45 17.41 7.05
C LEU A 96 8.98 18.59 6.23
N ARG A 97 10.26 18.54 5.82
CA ARG A 97 10.85 19.58 4.95
C ARG A 97 10.12 19.70 3.62
N HIS A 98 9.77 18.57 3.01
CA HIS A 98 9.08 18.53 1.73
C HIS A 98 7.64 19.05 1.84
N THR A 99 6.91 18.68 2.88
CA THR A 99 5.52 19.14 3.11
C THR A 99 5.46 20.65 3.36
N VAL A 100 6.41 21.20 4.14
CA VAL A 100 6.50 22.65 4.38
C VAL A 100 6.85 23.40 3.09
N ARG A 101 7.75 22.84 2.28
CA ARG A 101 8.21 23.45 1.02
C ARG A 101 7.15 23.43 -0.08
N GLU A 102 6.46 22.29 -0.24
CA GLU A 102 5.47 22.11 -1.31
C GLU A 102 4.05 22.51 -0.91
N ARG A 103 3.81 22.80 0.39
CA ARG A 103 2.48 23.08 0.97
C ARG A 103 1.41 22.05 0.60
N ASN A 104 1.83 20.81 0.31
CA ASN A 104 0.93 19.76 -0.11
C ASN A 104 0.58 18.84 1.08
N PRO A 105 -0.64 18.91 1.64
CA PRO A 105 -1.05 18.08 2.77
C PRO A 105 -1.13 16.59 2.41
N ASP A 106 -1.21 16.23 1.13
CA ASP A 106 -1.27 14.83 0.70
C ASP A 106 0.04 14.08 0.95
N THR A 107 1.19 14.78 0.99
CA THR A 107 2.49 14.17 1.31
C THR A 107 2.48 13.58 2.72
N TRP A 108 1.92 14.31 3.68
CA TRP A 108 1.77 13.83 5.06
C TRP A 108 0.82 12.64 5.15
N ARG A 109 -0.28 12.67 4.39
CA ARG A 109 -1.25 11.57 4.32
C ARG A 109 -0.60 10.28 3.82
N ARG A 110 0.16 10.38 2.73
CA ARG A 110 0.92 9.26 2.15
C ARG A 110 1.97 8.71 3.13
N PHE A 111 2.62 9.58 3.90
CA PHE A 111 3.59 9.14 4.91
C PHE A 111 2.94 8.30 6.02
N LEU A 112 1.77 8.71 6.52
CA LEU A 112 1.03 7.91 7.51
C LEU A 112 0.55 6.57 6.93
N GLN A 113 0.06 6.58 5.68
CA GLN A 113 -0.29 5.36 4.96
C GLN A 113 0.92 4.43 4.77
N ALA A 114 2.09 4.97 4.44
CA ALA A 114 3.32 4.20 4.31
C ALA A 114 3.76 3.56 5.65
N GLY A 115 3.57 4.26 6.77
CA GLY A 115 3.80 3.68 8.11
C GLY A 115 2.87 2.49 8.39
N TYR A 116 1.60 2.60 8.01
CA TYR A 116 0.64 1.50 8.11
C TYR A 116 0.98 0.32 7.18
N LEU A 117 1.34 0.62 5.93
CA LEU A 117 1.79 -0.40 4.97
C LEU A 117 3.02 -1.15 5.46
N SER A 118 4.01 -0.42 5.99
CA SER A 118 5.20 -1.03 6.56
C SER A 118 4.84 -1.98 7.69
N MET A 119 3.91 -1.61 8.57
CA MET A 119 3.44 -2.52 9.63
C MET A 119 2.76 -3.79 9.06
N LEU A 120 1.95 -3.66 8.00
CA LEU A 120 1.33 -4.81 7.33
C LEU A 120 2.37 -5.75 6.72
N LEU A 121 3.40 -5.18 6.07
CA LEU A 121 4.46 -5.94 5.40
C LEU A 121 5.35 -6.69 6.40
N HIS A 122 5.60 -6.14 7.59
CA HIS A 122 6.33 -6.87 8.65
C HIS A 122 5.60 -8.14 9.13
N GLY A 123 4.30 -8.27 8.87
CA GLY A 123 3.50 -9.44 9.22
C GLY A 123 3.11 -10.31 8.03
N SER A 124 3.60 -10.02 6.81
CA SER A 124 3.24 -10.77 5.60
C SER A 124 4.43 -11.55 5.03
N ASP A 125 4.12 -12.54 4.18
CA ASP A 125 5.10 -13.33 3.41
C ASP A 125 5.73 -12.52 2.23
N VAL A 126 5.53 -11.20 2.20
CA VAL A 126 6.02 -10.34 1.12
C VAL A 126 7.50 -10.06 1.35
N GLU A 127 8.33 -10.61 0.48
CA GLU A 127 9.77 -10.35 0.47
C GLU A 127 10.08 -9.20 -0.49
N HIS A 128 11.10 -8.41 -0.15
CA HIS A 128 11.52 -7.18 -0.83
C HIS A 128 12.88 -7.34 -1.50
#